data_AF-A0A846PP19-F1
#
_entry.id   AF-A0A846PP19-F1
#
_cell.length_a   1.000
_cell.length_b   1.000
_cell.length_c   1.000
_cell.angle_alpha   90.00
_cell.angle_beta   90.00
_cell.angle_gamma   90.00
#
_symmetry.space_group_name_H-M   'P 1'
#
loop_
_entity.id
_entity.type
_entity.pdbx_description
1 polymer ?
#
loop_
_entity_poly.entity_id
_entity_poly.type
_entity_poly.pdbx_seq_one_letter_code
_entity_poly.pdbx_strand_id
1 'polypeptide(L)' 'MRKPLWMPSQERMEQANVTRFIKFVNERHGFKFSSYDELYKWSIDNIQDFWEAMWEFGKIKASRR' A
#
# COMPACT_ATOMS: atom_id res chain seq x y z
N MET A 1 -13.51 23.39 -9.22
CA MET A 1 -12.62 22.20 -9.09
C MET A 1 -12.29 21.70 -10.50
N ARG A 2 -11.05 21.31 -10.76
CA ARG A 2 -10.66 20.78 -12.09
C ARG A 2 -11.17 19.34 -12.21
N LYS A 3 -11.82 19.01 -13.33
CA LYS A 3 -12.28 17.65 -13.61
C LYS A 3 -11.07 16.78 -14.01
N PRO A 4 -10.87 15.59 -13.40
CA PRO A 4 -9.80 14.70 -13.81
C PRO A 4 -9.98 14.28 -15.27
N LEU A 5 -8.88 14.23 -16.02
CA LEU A 5 -8.88 13.77 -17.42
C LEU A 5 -9.23 12.29 -17.55
N TRP A 6 -8.96 11.51 -16.50
CA TRP A 6 -9.19 10.09 -16.44
C TRP A 6 -9.38 9.62 -14.99
N MET A 7 -10.16 8.56 -14.81
CA MET A 7 -10.29 7.84 -13.54
C MET A 7 -10.29 6.33 -13.81
N PRO A 8 -9.69 5.52 -12.93
CA PRO A 8 -9.74 4.06 -13.04
C PRO A 8 -11.16 3.54 -12.84
N SER A 9 -11.47 2.39 -13.46
CA SER A 9 -12.67 1.63 -13.12
C SER A 9 -12.54 1.01 -11.71
N GLN A 10 -13.68 0.66 -11.11
CA GLN A 10 -13.71 -0.04 -9.81
C GLN A 10 -12.93 -1.34 -9.85
N GLU A 11 -13.13 -2.16 -10.88
CA GLU A 11 -12.39 -3.41 -11.08
C GLU A 11 -10.87 -3.19 -11.10
N ARG A 12 -10.40 -2.13 -11.79
CA ARG A 12 -8.97 -1.80 -11.83
C ARG A 12 -8.45 -1.39 -10.45
N MET A 13 -9.24 -0.67 -9.67
CA MET A 13 -8.88 -0.30 -8.30
C MET A 13 -8.82 -1.53 -7.39
N GLU A 14 -9.80 -2.43 -7.47
CA GLU A 14 -9.84 -3.65 -6.66
C GLU A 14 -8.68 -4.61 -6.96
N GLN A 15 -8.29 -4.73 -8.23
CA GLN A 15 -7.21 -5.59 -8.68
C GLN A 15 -5.81 -4.96 -8.53
N ALA A 16 -5.72 -3.67 -8.22
CA ALA A 16 -4.43 -2.98 -8.11
C ALA A 16 -3.58 -3.55 -6.95
N ASN A 17 -2.27 -3.67 -7.19
CA ASN A 17 -1.33 -4.12 -6.16
C ASN A 17 -1.35 -3.22 -4.92
N VAL A 18 -1.58 -1.91 -5.09
CA VAL A 18 -1.67 -0.98 -3.96
C VAL A 18 -2.87 -1.29 -3.05
N THR A 19 -4.01 -1.68 -3.62
CA THR A 19 -5.19 -2.10 -2.84
C THR A 19 -4.93 -3.38 -2.08
N ARG A 20 -4.24 -4.35 -2.71
CA ARG A 20 -3.80 -5.58 -2.03
C ARG A 20 -2.79 -5.30 -0.92
N PHE A 21 -1.86 -4.37 -1.15
CA PHE A 21 -0.86 -3.97 -0.17
C PHE A 21 -1.47 -3.24 1.03
N ILE A 22 -2.45 -2.36 0.81
CA ILE A 22 -3.23 -1.72 1.88
C ILE A 22 -3.88 -2.78 2.78
N LYS A 23 -4.52 -3.80 2.19
CA LYS A 23 -5.10 -4.92 2.95
C LYS A 23 -4.05 -5.66 3.79
N PHE A 24 -2.91 -5.98 3.18
CA PHE A 24 -1.80 -6.64 3.87
C PHE A 24 -1.28 -5.82 5.07
N VAL A 25 -1.08 -4.51 4.89
CA VAL A 25 -0.62 -3.60 5.97
C VAL A 25 -1.67 -3.51 7.08
N ASN A 26 -2.95 -3.40 6.73
CA ASN A 26 -4.05 -3.40 7.69
C ASN A 26 -4.08 -4.68 8.54
N GLU A 27 -3.96 -5.84 7.90
CA GLU A 27 -3.92 -7.14 8.58
C GLU A 27 -2.71 -7.27 9.51
N ARG A 28 -1.53 -6.84 9.05
CA ARG A 28 -0.27 -6.95 9.81
C ARG A 28 -0.22 -6.04 11.03
N HIS A 29 -0.62 -4.78 10.87
CA HIS A 29 -0.43 -3.75 11.90
C HIS A 29 -1.73 -3.38 12.64
N GLY A 30 -2.86 -4.00 12.29
CA GLY A 30 -4.16 -3.69 12.88
C GLY A 30 -4.76 -2.35 12.42
N PHE A 31 -4.24 -1.78 11.32
CA PHE A 31 -4.77 -0.54 10.75
C PHE A 31 -6.07 -0.78 9.99
N LYS A 32 -6.73 0.33 9.64
CA LYS A 32 -7.97 0.35 8.84
C LYS A 32 -7.90 1.38 7.72
N PHE A 33 -6.76 1.42 7.02
CA PHE A 33 -6.59 2.29 5.86
C PHE A 33 -7.61 1.93 4.78
N SER A 34 -8.26 2.97 4.27
CA SER A 34 -9.32 2.95 3.27
C SER A 34 -8.87 3.61 1.96
N SER A 35 -7.76 4.35 2.00
CA SER A 35 -7.26 5.14 0.88
C SER A 35 -5.74 5.05 0.71
N TYR A 36 -5.28 5.41 -0.49
CA TYR A 36 -3.86 5.56 -0.76
C TYR A 36 -3.21 6.66 0.09
N ASP A 37 -3.92 7.75 0.36
CA ASP A 37 -3.38 8.89 1.11
C ASP A 37 -3.06 8.51 2.56
N GLU A 38 -3.89 7.68 3.19
CA GLU A 38 -3.63 7.13 4.53
C GLU A 38 -2.38 6.23 4.54
N LEU A 39 -2.27 5.34 3.55
CA LEU A 39 -1.07 4.51 3.38
C LEU A 39 0.17 5.39 3.17
N TYR A 40 0.06 6.42 2.32
CA TYR A 40 1.16 7.32 2.00
C TYR A 40 1.64 8.06 3.25
N LYS A 41 0.71 8.64 4.03
CA LYS A 41 1.02 9.29 5.29
C LYS A 41 1.76 8.34 6.23
N TRP A 42 1.24 7.13 6.41
CA TRP A 42 1.91 6.14 7.25
C TRP A 42 3.30 5.77 6.71
N SER A 43 3.48 5.64 5.39
CA SER A 43 4.74 5.25 4.78
C SER A 43 5.88 6.24 5.02
N ILE A 44 5.57 7.54 5.11
CA ILE A 44 6.56 8.59 5.39
C ILE A 44 6.77 8.79 6.89
N ASP A 45 5.73 8.58 7.70
CA ASP A 45 5.80 8.72 9.15
C ASP A 45 6.48 7.49 9.81
N ASN A 46 6.43 6.31 9.18
CA ASN A 46 6.92 5.02 9.71
C ASN A 46 7.75 4.26 8.65
N ILE A 47 8.85 4.85 8.21
CA ILE A 47 9.62 4.36 7.05
C ILE A 47 10.17 2.94 7.21
N GLN A 48 10.57 2.55 8.43
CA GLN A 48 11.14 1.23 8.71
C GLN A 48 10.08 0.14 8.57
N ASP A 49 8.92 0.32 9.23
CA ASP A 49 7.81 -0.62 9.16
C ASP A 49 7.26 -0.74 7.73
N PHE A 50 7.21 0.39 7.01
CA PHE A 50 6.79 0.40 5.61
C PHE A 50 7.68 -0.48 4.74
N TRP A 51 9.01 -0.33 4.83
CA TRP A 51 9.93 -1.11 4.01
C TRP A 51 10.00 -2.58 4.41
N GLU A 52 9.84 -2.90 5.70
CA GLU A 52 9.68 -4.28 6.16
C GLU A 52 8.43 -4.93 5.54
N ALA A 53 7.28 -4.25 5.64
CA ALA A 53 6.03 -4.72 5.03
C ALA A 53 6.15 -4.88 3.51
N MET A 54 6.79 -3.94 2.82
CA MET A 54 7.04 -4.04 1.38
C MET A 54 7.94 -5.22 1.01
N TRP A 55 9.00 -5.46 1.81
CA TRP A 55 9.94 -6.56 1.58
C TRP A 55 9.23 -7.91 1.67
N GLU A 56 8.40 -8.09 2.69
CA GLU A 56 7.61 -9.29 2.88
C GLU A 56 6.52 -9.47 1.82
N PHE A 57 5.76 -8.41 1.52
CA PHE A 57 4.73 -8.44 0.49
C PHE A 57 5.31 -8.79 -0.87
N GLY A 58 6.45 -8.19 -1.22
CA GLY A 58 7.19 -8.47 -2.44
C GLY A 58 7.91 -9.81 -2.44
N LYS A 59 7.90 -10.55 -1.31
CA LYS A 59 8.61 -11.82 -1.12
C LYS A 59 10.09 -11.72 -1.50
N ILE A 60 10.71 -10.59 -1.20
CA ILE A 60 12.09 -10.29 -1.58
C ILE A 60 13.02 -11.23 -0.80
N LYS A 61 13.96 -11.87 -1.49
CA LYS A 61 14.95 -12.76 -0.89
C LYS A 61 16.32 -12.09 -0.89
N ALA A 62 16.89 -11.90 0.30
CA ALA A 62 18.27 -11.42 0.43
C ALA A 62 19.24 -12.61 0.41
N SER A 63 20.36 -12.48 -0.30
CA SER A 63 21.44 -13.47 -0.28
C SER A 63 22.35 -13.35 0.94
N ARG A 64 22.31 -12.18 1.60
CA ARG A 64 23.07 -11.82 2.81
C ARG A 64 22.23 -10.86 3.63
N ARG A 65 22.46 -10.82 4.94
CA ARG A 65 21.79 -9.90 5.85
C ARG A 65 22.47 -8.53 5.85
#